data_AF-A0AAU4HW08-F1
#
_entry.id   AF-A0AAU4HW08-F1
#
_cell.length_a   1.000
_cell.length_b   1.000
_cell.length_c   1.000
_cell.angle_alpha   90.00
_cell.angle_beta   90.00
_cell.angle_gamma   90.00
#
_symmetry.space_group_name_H-M   'P 1'
#
loop_
_entity.id
_entity.type
_entity.pdbx_description
1 polymer ?
#
loop_
_entity_poly.entity_id
_entity_poly.type
_entity_poly.pdbx_seq_one_letter_code
_entity_poly.pdbx_strand_id
1 'polypeptide(L)'
;MTERIRIHARRHAAALAVSAALVTALAGCSEATTSQGPGADVPQVAPSVYESAEAAAEPAGDEAGDAEAGGDAAGDAEAGGDAAAYTTPGPEKVRDAFAGLQATLQETCTPGAGDCAYFLGRVNEELTGMEASMKVDPQGPGHFKEPLGWTATLRTVLAGDTSTANLEKHFKDLVSTRDRINSWMQGHPEDYR
;
A
#
# COMPACT_ATOMS: atom_id res chain seq x y z
N MET A 1 67.87 -25.25 15.22
CA MET A 1 67.71 -25.70 16.62
C MET A 1 66.26 -25.46 17.02
N THR A 2 65.36 -26.38 16.68
CA THR A 2 64.80 -27.45 17.55
C THR A 2 63.64 -26.98 18.43
N GLU A 3 62.45 -27.00 17.83
CA GLU A 3 61.18 -27.55 18.31
C GLU A 3 61.06 -28.01 19.78
N ARG A 4 59.99 -27.57 20.48
CA ARG A 4 59.16 -28.47 21.32
C ARG A 4 57.68 -28.06 21.33
N ILE A 5 56.91 -28.93 20.71
CA ILE A 5 55.46 -29.06 20.69
C ILE A 5 54.93 -29.50 22.07
N ARG A 6 53.75 -29.01 22.47
CA ARG A 6 52.82 -29.76 23.34
C ARG A 6 51.41 -29.74 22.74
N ILE A 7 51.01 -30.91 22.26
CA ILE A 7 49.66 -31.32 21.87
C ILE A 7 48.95 -31.91 23.11
N HIS A 8 47.62 -31.92 23.08
CA HIS A 8 46.63 -32.86 23.66
C HIS A 8 45.57 -32.11 24.49
N ALA A 9 44.25 -32.21 24.25
CA ALA A 9 43.52 -33.35 23.68
C ALA A 9 42.22 -32.93 22.96
N ARG A 10 41.97 -33.60 21.82
CA ARG A 10 40.62 -33.89 21.29
C ARG A 10 40.17 -35.23 21.88
N ARG A 11 38.88 -35.40 22.20
CA ARG A 11 38.09 -36.65 22.04
C ARG A 11 36.61 -36.26 21.80
N HIS A 12 36.09 -36.38 20.56
CA HIS A 12 35.46 -37.54 19.89
C HIS A 12 33.98 -37.72 20.29
N ALA A 13 33.03 -37.41 19.39
CA ALA A 13 32.32 -38.32 18.45
C ALA A 13 31.17 -39.09 19.16
N ALA A 14 30.02 -39.46 18.59
CA ALA A 14 29.55 -39.70 17.23
C ALA A 14 27.98 -39.64 17.23
N ALA A 15 27.31 -39.14 16.18
CA ALA A 15 26.66 -39.88 15.07
C ALA A 15 25.36 -40.66 15.41
N LEU A 16 24.29 -40.42 14.64
CA LEU A 16 23.57 -41.46 13.88
C LEU A 16 22.48 -40.83 12.97
N ALA A 17 22.62 -41.08 11.68
CA ALA A 17 21.57 -40.94 10.68
C ALA A 17 20.88 -42.30 10.49
N VAL A 18 19.56 -42.33 10.32
CA VAL A 18 18.84 -43.48 9.74
C VAL A 18 17.68 -42.96 8.89
N SER A 19 17.71 -43.32 7.61
CA SER A 19 16.63 -43.18 6.64
C SER A 19 15.82 -44.47 6.59
N ALA A 20 14.48 -44.40 6.49
CA ALA A 20 13.67 -45.49 5.94
C ALA A 20 12.31 -44.96 5.45
N ALA A 21 12.06 -45.16 4.17
CA ALA A 21 10.79 -44.93 3.49
C ALA A 21 9.81 -46.07 3.81
N LEU A 22 8.50 -45.77 3.82
CA LEU A 22 7.47 -46.77 3.53
C LEU A 22 6.34 -46.13 2.73
N VAL A 23 6.23 -46.57 1.47
CA VAL A 23 5.11 -46.35 0.56
C VAL A 23 4.09 -47.45 0.84
N THR A 24 2.84 -47.08 1.13
CA THR A 24 1.70 -48.00 1.08
C THR A 24 0.57 -47.34 0.29
N ALA A 25 0.40 -47.81 -0.94
CA ALA A 25 -0.81 -47.63 -1.72
C ALA A 25 -1.72 -48.84 -1.47
N LEU A 26 -2.93 -48.60 -0.96
CA LEU A 26 -4.05 -49.54 -1.04
C LEU A 26 -5.30 -48.75 -1.44
N ALA A 27 -5.83 -49.14 -2.59
CA ALA A 27 -7.08 -48.69 -3.15
C ALA A 27 -8.26 -49.14 -2.27
N GLY A 28 -9.28 -48.28 -2.18
CA GLY A 28 -10.57 -48.61 -1.60
C GLY A 28 -11.62 -47.58 -2.02
N CYS A 29 -12.28 -47.82 -3.15
CA CYS A 29 -13.54 -47.18 -3.48
C CYS A 29 -14.63 -47.77 -2.58
N SER A 30 -15.40 -46.94 -1.89
CA SER A 30 -16.76 -47.26 -1.45
C SER A 30 -17.58 -45.99 -1.41
N GLU A 31 -18.66 -46.03 -2.17
CA GLU A 31 -19.65 -44.99 -2.37
C GLU A 31 -20.65 -44.96 -1.20
N ALA A 32 -21.13 -43.75 -0.90
CA ALA A 32 -22.39 -43.37 -0.27
C ALA A 32 -22.94 -44.15 0.95
N THR A 33 -23.08 -43.47 2.10
CA THR A 33 -24.41 -43.14 2.64
C THR A 33 -24.38 -42.03 3.68
N THR A 34 -25.52 -41.36 3.79
CA THR A 34 -25.82 -40.06 4.39
C THR A 34 -26.15 -40.16 5.89
N SER A 35 -25.72 -39.16 6.67
CA SER A 35 -26.54 -38.64 7.79
C SER A 35 -26.12 -37.22 8.21
N GLN A 36 -26.63 -36.27 7.43
CA GLN A 36 -27.19 -34.96 7.80
C GLN A 36 -26.94 -34.42 9.23
N GLY A 37 -26.20 -33.29 9.31
CA GLY A 37 -26.24 -32.29 10.38
C GLY A 37 -26.29 -30.88 9.75
N PRO A 38 -26.96 -29.90 10.37
CA PRO A 38 -27.65 -28.81 9.65
C PRO A 38 -26.77 -27.58 9.37
N GLY A 39 -26.85 -27.04 8.16
CA GLY A 39 -26.25 -25.76 7.79
C GLY A 39 -25.86 -25.63 6.31
N ALA A 40 -26.78 -25.94 5.39
CA ALA A 40 -26.79 -25.31 4.06
C ALA A 40 -27.02 -23.80 4.27
N ASP A 41 -26.48 -22.85 3.51
CA ASP A 41 -26.61 -22.70 2.07
C ASP A 41 -25.69 -21.52 1.66
N VAL A 42 -24.67 -21.72 0.82
CA VAL A 42 -24.13 -20.63 0.00
C VAL A 42 -23.87 -21.18 -1.40
N PRO A 43 -24.66 -20.79 -2.41
CA PRO A 43 -24.40 -21.17 -3.78
C PRO A 43 -23.08 -20.56 -4.27
N GLN A 44 -22.14 -21.40 -4.72
CA GLN A 44 -21.03 -20.92 -5.54
C GLN A 44 -21.60 -20.42 -6.88
N VAL A 45 -21.59 -19.10 -7.06
CA VAL A 45 -21.88 -18.46 -8.35
C VAL A 45 -20.59 -18.42 -9.17
N ALA A 46 -20.66 -18.97 -10.38
CA ALA A 46 -19.59 -18.98 -11.38
C ALA A 46 -19.29 -17.56 -11.92
N PRO A 47 -18.06 -17.30 -12.40
CA PRO A 47 -17.73 -16.02 -13.03
C PRO A 47 -18.50 -15.86 -14.35
N SER A 48 -19.35 -14.83 -14.41
CA SER A 48 -20.10 -14.47 -15.61
C SER A 48 -19.17 -13.85 -16.66
N VAL A 49 -19.09 -14.54 -17.78
CA VAL A 49 -18.64 -14.09 -19.09
C VAL A 49 -19.35 -12.78 -19.46
N TYR A 50 -18.60 -11.71 -19.69
CA TYR A 50 -19.12 -10.51 -20.33
C TYR A 50 -18.89 -10.63 -21.83
N GLU A 51 -19.92 -10.98 -22.58
CA GLU A 51 -19.92 -10.92 -24.03
C GLU A 51 -21.17 -10.22 -24.54
N SER A 52 -20.91 -9.11 -25.23
CA SER A 52 -21.67 -8.47 -26.32
C SER A 52 -23.00 -7.75 -26.02
N ALA A 53 -23.04 -6.44 -26.33
CA ALA A 53 -23.81 -5.91 -27.48
C ALA A 53 -23.73 -4.38 -27.59
N GLU A 54 -22.97 -3.94 -28.59
CA GLU A 54 -23.23 -2.83 -29.51
C GLU A 54 -24.72 -2.49 -29.75
N ALA A 55 -25.05 -1.19 -29.70
CA ALA A 55 -26.19 -0.59 -30.39
C ALA A 55 -25.92 0.90 -30.65
N ALA A 56 -25.82 1.25 -31.93
CA ALA A 56 -25.78 2.61 -32.46
C ALA A 56 -27.20 3.18 -32.62
N ALA A 57 -27.36 4.51 -32.46
CA ALA A 57 -28.16 5.38 -33.32
C ALA A 57 -28.21 6.83 -32.81
N GLU A 58 -27.64 7.75 -33.60
CA GLU A 58 -28.02 9.18 -33.70
C GLU A 58 -29.37 9.29 -34.45
N PRO A 59 -30.17 10.38 -34.29
CA PRO A 59 -29.97 11.54 -35.18
C PRO A 59 -30.28 12.94 -34.62
N ALA A 60 -29.47 13.89 -35.08
CA ALA A 60 -29.75 15.24 -35.59
C ALA A 60 -30.98 16.05 -35.10
N GLY A 61 -30.69 17.26 -34.63
CA GLY A 61 -31.59 18.42 -34.63
C GLY A 61 -30.78 19.69 -34.93
N ASP A 62 -30.85 20.15 -36.18
CA ASP A 62 -30.49 21.48 -36.65
C ASP A 62 -31.48 22.51 -36.05
N GLU A 63 -31.04 23.71 -35.69
CA GLU A 63 -31.74 24.98 -35.97
C GLU A 63 -30.87 26.17 -35.57
N ALA A 64 -30.84 27.13 -36.50
CA ALA A 64 -30.02 28.32 -36.53
C ALA A 64 -30.55 29.45 -35.64
N GLY A 65 -29.63 30.32 -35.20
CA GLY A 65 -29.92 31.63 -34.62
C GLY A 65 -28.74 32.55 -34.83
N ASP A 66 -28.76 33.27 -35.95
CA ASP A 66 -27.80 34.31 -36.35
C ASP A 66 -28.19 35.69 -35.78
N ALA A 67 -27.18 36.55 -35.66
CA ALA A 67 -27.19 38.02 -35.54
C ALA A 67 -27.15 38.69 -34.13
N GLU A 68 -25.91 38.85 -33.65
CA GLU A 68 -25.18 40.13 -33.48
C GLU A 68 -25.87 41.39 -32.93
N ALA A 69 -25.28 41.97 -31.87
CA ALA A 69 -24.95 43.42 -31.80
C ALA A 69 -24.06 43.80 -30.59
N GLY A 70 -22.76 43.97 -30.86
CA GLY A 70 -22.01 45.21 -30.60
C GLY A 70 -21.58 45.58 -29.16
N GLY A 71 -20.27 45.70 -28.96
CA GLY A 71 -19.71 46.51 -27.86
C GLY A 71 -18.23 46.26 -27.57
N ASP A 72 -17.33 46.85 -28.36
CA ASP A 72 -15.91 47.04 -28.06
C ASP A 72 -15.63 47.52 -26.63
N ALA A 73 -14.65 46.90 -25.95
CA ALA A 73 -13.55 47.60 -25.27
C ALA A 73 -12.51 46.63 -24.68
N ALA A 74 -11.38 46.54 -25.38
CA ALA A 74 -10.00 46.60 -24.89
C ALA A 74 -9.60 45.93 -23.56
N GLY A 75 -8.62 45.03 -23.67
CA GLY A 75 -7.42 45.03 -22.82
C GLY A 75 -7.43 44.02 -21.67
N ASP A 76 -6.71 42.92 -21.82
CA ASP A 76 -5.35 42.77 -21.26
C ASP A 76 -4.92 41.30 -21.45
N ALA A 77 -3.76 41.11 -22.06
CA ALA A 77 -3.09 39.81 -22.02
C ALA A 77 -2.23 39.81 -20.76
N GLU A 78 -2.49 38.92 -19.79
CA GLU A 78 -1.43 38.42 -18.92
C GLU A 78 -1.77 37.04 -18.36
N ALA A 79 -0.72 36.23 -18.30
CA ALA A 79 -0.69 34.88 -17.76
C ALA A 79 -0.96 34.87 -16.24
N GLY A 80 -1.68 33.87 -15.76
CA GLY A 80 -1.84 33.62 -14.33
C GLY A 80 -2.32 32.21 -14.12
N GLY A 81 -1.44 31.38 -13.56
CA GLY A 81 -1.58 29.94 -13.45
C GLY A 81 -2.84 29.46 -12.75
N ASP A 82 -3.04 28.16 -12.90
CA ASP A 82 -3.90 27.31 -12.12
C ASP A 82 -3.84 27.66 -10.62
N ALA A 83 -4.69 28.58 -10.20
CA ALA A 83 -5.21 28.53 -8.85
C ALA A 83 -6.13 27.31 -8.83
N ALA A 84 -5.54 26.13 -8.67
CA ALA A 84 -6.25 24.94 -8.24
C ALA A 84 -7.05 25.38 -7.01
N ALA A 85 -8.35 25.58 -7.24
CA ALA A 85 -9.30 25.88 -6.18
C ALA A 85 -9.01 24.87 -5.07
N TYR A 86 -8.83 25.37 -3.86
CA TYR A 86 -8.61 24.54 -2.67
C TYR A 86 -9.92 23.79 -2.43
N THR A 87 -10.13 22.71 -3.17
CA THR A 87 -11.21 21.77 -2.93
C THR A 87 -10.94 21.23 -1.55
N THR A 88 -11.89 21.48 -0.64
CA THR A 88 -11.94 20.86 0.68
C THR A 88 -11.55 19.40 0.50
N PRO A 89 -10.44 18.96 1.11
CA PRO A 89 -10.00 17.58 1.05
C PRO A 89 -11.16 16.71 1.46
N GLY A 90 -11.75 15.97 0.52
CA GLY A 90 -12.71 14.94 0.86
C GLY A 90 -12.00 13.69 1.37
N PRO A 91 -12.74 12.71 1.92
CA PRO A 91 -12.21 11.39 2.26
C PRO A 91 -11.49 10.72 1.07
N GLU A 92 -11.84 11.09 -0.16
CA GLU A 92 -11.10 10.70 -1.37
C GLU A 92 -9.58 11.00 -1.26
N LYS A 93 -9.17 12.11 -0.63
CA LYS A 93 -7.74 12.42 -0.46
C LYS A 93 -7.04 11.51 0.55
N VAL A 94 -7.73 11.09 1.62
CA VAL A 94 -7.15 10.14 2.59
C VAL A 94 -7.11 8.73 2.00
N ARG A 95 -8.18 8.31 1.34
CA ARG A 95 -8.25 7.04 0.60
C ARG A 95 -7.11 6.91 -0.42
N ASP A 96 -6.92 7.94 -1.23
CA ASP A 96 -5.94 7.91 -2.31
C ASP A 96 -4.50 7.99 -1.77
N ALA A 97 -4.26 8.82 -0.73
CA ALA A 97 -2.97 8.83 -0.03
C ALA A 97 -2.66 7.48 0.65
N PHE A 98 -3.69 6.82 1.18
CA PHE A 98 -3.53 5.50 1.76
C PHE A 98 -3.18 4.46 0.68
N ALA A 99 -3.80 4.52 -0.49
CA ALA A 99 -3.46 3.65 -1.62
C ALA A 99 -1.98 3.80 -2.05
N GLY A 100 -1.46 5.04 -2.06
CA GLY A 100 -0.04 5.32 -2.29
C GLY A 100 0.87 4.65 -1.24
N LEU A 101 0.54 4.81 0.05
CA LEU A 101 1.26 4.13 1.14
C LEU A 101 1.23 2.60 0.97
N GLN A 102 0.09 2.04 0.58
CA GLN A 102 -0.08 0.60 0.37
C GLN A 102 0.79 0.06 -0.77
N ALA A 103 1.02 0.85 -1.81
CA ALA A 103 1.88 0.46 -2.92
C ALA A 103 3.34 0.16 -2.48
N THR A 104 3.74 0.62 -1.29
CA THR A 104 5.08 0.38 -0.74
C THR A 104 5.16 -0.86 0.16
N LEU A 105 4.04 -1.50 0.53
CA LEU A 105 4.01 -2.54 1.57
C LEU A 105 4.72 -3.84 1.19
N GLN A 106 4.70 -4.21 -0.10
CA GLN A 106 5.42 -5.37 -0.62
C GLN A 106 6.89 -5.07 -0.95
N GLU A 107 7.30 -3.81 -0.83
CA GLU A 107 8.67 -3.37 -1.07
C GLU A 107 9.46 -3.32 0.26
N THR A 108 10.76 -3.59 0.15
CA THR A 108 11.75 -3.42 1.21
C THR A 108 13.13 -3.25 0.56
N CYS A 109 14.12 -2.84 1.34
CA CYS A 109 15.51 -2.79 0.90
C CYS A 109 16.48 -3.21 2.02
N THR A 110 17.75 -3.35 1.66
CA THR A 110 18.85 -3.47 2.64
C THR A 110 19.59 -2.13 2.74
N PRO A 111 19.72 -1.51 3.92
CA PRO A 111 20.47 -0.26 4.07
C PRO A 111 21.88 -0.34 3.49
N GLY A 112 22.29 0.69 2.75
CA GLY A 112 23.57 0.74 2.03
C GLY A 112 23.54 0.10 0.64
N ALA A 113 22.44 -0.56 0.25
CA ALA A 113 22.21 -1.00 -1.12
C ALA A 113 21.62 0.15 -1.96
N GLY A 114 21.94 0.19 -3.26
CA GLY A 114 21.59 1.30 -4.14
C GLY A 114 20.08 1.50 -4.36
N ASP A 115 19.28 0.44 -4.24
CA ASP A 115 17.82 0.46 -4.30
C ASP A 115 17.17 1.03 -3.02
N CYS A 116 17.91 1.06 -1.91
CA CYS A 116 17.35 1.45 -0.62
C CYS A 116 17.03 2.94 -0.51
N ALA A 117 17.83 3.77 -1.18
CA ALA A 117 17.57 5.20 -1.27
C ALA A 117 16.19 5.49 -1.92
N TYR A 118 15.86 4.77 -2.99
CA TYR A 118 14.59 4.94 -3.69
C TYR A 118 13.42 4.49 -2.82
N PHE A 119 13.50 3.28 -2.27
CA PHE A 119 12.44 2.73 -1.42
C PHE A 119 12.16 3.64 -0.20
N LEU A 120 13.21 4.05 0.53
CA LEU A 120 13.03 4.87 1.73
C LEU A 120 12.56 6.28 1.42
N GLY A 121 13.02 6.87 0.31
CA GLY A 121 12.50 8.14 -0.19
C GLY A 121 11.00 8.05 -0.44
N ARG A 122 10.57 6.99 -1.14
CA ARG A 122 9.15 6.74 -1.44
C ARG A 122 8.33 6.52 -0.17
N VAL A 123 8.76 5.67 0.76
CA VAL A 123 8.05 5.47 2.04
C VAL A 123 7.89 6.79 2.81
N ASN A 124 8.95 7.61 2.86
CA ASN A 124 8.88 8.91 3.52
C ASN A 124 7.89 9.87 2.83
N GLU A 125 7.86 9.90 1.50
CA GLU A 125 6.92 10.71 0.72
C GLU A 125 5.47 10.29 0.97
N GLU A 126 5.16 8.99 0.88
CA GLU A 126 3.81 8.48 1.12
C GLU A 126 3.34 8.75 2.56
N LEU A 127 4.23 8.58 3.55
CA LEU A 127 3.94 8.95 4.94
C LEU A 127 3.69 10.46 5.11
N THR A 128 4.32 11.31 4.28
CA THR A 128 4.10 12.76 4.28
C THR A 128 2.76 13.11 3.67
N GLY A 129 2.42 12.52 2.53
CA GLY A 129 1.13 12.69 1.87
C GLY A 129 -0.02 12.23 2.75
N MET A 130 0.15 11.08 3.42
CA MET A 130 -0.81 10.53 4.37
C MET A 130 -1.02 11.46 5.58
N GLU A 131 0.06 11.95 6.19
CA GLU A 131 -0.04 12.95 7.27
C GLU A 131 -0.76 14.23 6.81
N ALA A 132 -0.44 14.70 5.61
CA ALA A 132 -1.04 15.90 5.05
C ALA A 132 -2.55 15.71 4.82
N SER A 133 -2.98 14.62 4.21
CA SER A 133 -4.39 14.34 3.92
C SER A 133 -5.22 14.21 5.19
N MET A 134 -4.74 13.46 6.19
CA MET A 134 -5.43 13.28 7.48
C MET A 134 -5.63 14.59 8.26
N LYS A 135 -4.73 15.56 8.13
CA LYS A 135 -4.85 16.85 8.82
C LYS A 135 -5.97 17.74 8.28
N VAL A 136 -6.29 17.58 7.00
CA VAL A 136 -7.18 18.48 6.26
C VAL A 136 -8.50 17.83 5.88
N ASP A 137 -8.66 16.55 6.20
CA ASP A 137 -9.90 15.79 6.05
C ASP A 137 -11.08 16.46 6.81
N PRO A 138 -12.34 16.36 6.32
CA PRO A 138 -13.47 17.06 6.91
C PRO A 138 -13.85 16.55 8.30
N GLN A 139 -13.47 15.31 8.65
CA GLN A 139 -13.64 14.76 10.01
C GLN A 139 -12.63 15.38 11.01
N GLY A 140 -11.60 16.03 10.49
CA GLY A 140 -10.59 16.76 11.24
C GLY A 140 -9.47 15.87 11.82
N PRO A 141 -8.36 16.49 12.27
CA PRO A 141 -7.19 15.75 12.75
C PRO A 141 -7.44 14.96 14.04
N GLY A 142 -8.52 15.26 14.77
CA GLY A 142 -8.92 14.50 15.96
C GLY A 142 -9.38 13.08 15.63
N HIS A 143 -9.92 12.86 14.42
CA HIS A 143 -10.33 11.55 13.93
C HIS A 143 -9.12 10.64 13.71
N PHE A 144 -8.05 11.16 13.08
CA PHE A 144 -6.81 10.42 12.79
C PHE A 144 -5.72 10.57 13.88
N LYS A 145 -6.12 10.70 15.15
CA LYS A 145 -5.19 11.06 16.24
C LYS A 145 -3.98 10.12 16.35
N GLU A 146 -4.20 8.82 16.21
CA GLU A 146 -3.14 7.81 16.35
C GLU A 146 -2.17 7.81 15.16
N PRO A 147 -2.62 7.69 13.89
CA PRO A 147 -1.75 7.85 12.73
C PRO A 147 -0.94 9.15 12.73
N LEU A 148 -1.58 10.29 13.04
CA LEU A 148 -0.90 11.58 13.10
C LEU A 148 0.13 11.66 14.23
N GLY A 149 -0.10 10.98 15.35
CA GLY A 149 0.88 10.87 16.43
C GLY A 149 2.13 10.10 16.03
N TRP A 150 1.98 9.02 15.25
CA TRP A 150 3.10 8.22 14.77
C TRP A 150 3.92 8.97 13.72
N THR A 151 3.27 9.64 12.76
CA THR A 151 3.98 10.46 11.77
C THR A 151 4.71 11.62 12.45
N ALA A 152 4.09 12.32 13.41
CA ALA A 152 4.77 13.40 14.15
C ALA A 152 6.01 12.91 14.92
N THR A 153 5.93 11.72 15.54
CA THR A 153 7.08 11.09 16.19
C THR A 153 8.18 10.80 15.18
N LEU A 154 7.85 10.23 14.02
CA LEU A 154 8.79 9.99 12.94
C LEU A 154 9.45 11.30 12.45
N ARG A 155 8.69 12.38 12.25
CA ARG A 155 9.26 13.69 11.85
C ARG A 155 10.26 14.22 12.86
N THR A 156 9.99 14.02 14.14
CA THR A 156 10.90 14.41 15.23
C THR A 156 12.19 13.61 15.17
N VAL A 157 12.10 12.30 14.93
CA VAL A 157 13.26 11.41 14.79
C VAL A 157 14.10 11.77 13.56
N LEU A 158 13.46 12.08 12.43
CA LEU A 158 14.13 12.48 11.19
C LEU A 158 14.71 13.91 11.27
N ALA A 159 14.20 14.75 12.17
CA ALA A 159 14.61 16.15 12.35
C ALA A 159 14.56 16.99 11.06
N GLY A 160 13.68 16.63 10.11
CA GLY A 160 13.56 17.27 8.80
C GLY A 160 14.66 16.89 7.79
N ASP A 161 15.62 16.03 8.15
CA ASP A 161 16.65 15.55 7.23
C ASP A 161 16.13 14.35 6.42
N THR A 162 15.89 14.57 5.14
CA THR A 162 15.42 13.55 4.19
C THR A 162 16.55 13.00 3.32
N SER A 163 17.81 13.25 3.66
CA SER A 163 18.95 12.64 2.97
C SER A 163 18.93 11.13 3.08
N THR A 164 19.42 10.43 2.05
CA THR A 164 19.52 8.97 2.03
C THR A 164 20.18 8.42 3.30
N ALA A 165 21.29 9.03 3.73
CA ALA A 165 22.02 8.59 4.90
C ALA A 165 21.17 8.65 6.19
N ASN A 166 20.36 9.70 6.35
CA ASN A 166 19.47 9.81 7.51
C ASN A 166 18.27 8.86 7.41
N LEU A 167 17.66 8.72 6.22
CA LEU A 167 16.56 7.79 6.01
C LEU A 167 17.00 6.33 6.25
N GLU A 168 18.18 5.93 5.76
CA GLU A 168 18.74 4.59 6.00
C GLU A 168 19.04 4.34 7.48
N LYS A 169 19.63 5.35 8.16
CA LYS A 169 19.83 5.30 9.61
C LYS A 169 18.52 5.07 10.38
N HIS A 170 17.42 5.62 9.88
CA HIS A 170 16.08 5.53 10.47
C HIS A 170 15.15 4.55 9.71
N PHE A 171 15.72 3.59 8.96
CA PHE A 171 14.98 2.60 8.18
C PHE A 171 13.85 1.94 8.98
N LYS A 172 14.16 1.51 10.20
CA LYS A 172 13.20 0.81 11.07
C LYS A 172 12.05 1.71 11.49
N ASP A 173 12.32 2.99 11.77
CA ASP A 173 11.30 3.95 12.19
C ASP A 173 10.33 4.26 11.04
N LEU A 174 10.87 4.44 9.81
CA LEU A 174 10.09 4.63 8.59
C LEU A 174 9.16 3.44 8.30
N VAL A 175 9.74 2.24 8.19
CA VAL A 175 9.00 1.01 7.87
C VAL A 175 7.98 0.69 8.97
N SER A 176 8.37 0.81 10.24
CA SER A 176 7.43 0.56 11.35
C SER A 176 6.28 1.57 11.37
N THR A 177 6.51 2.83 11.00
CA THR A 177 5.44 3.83 10.95
C THR A 177 4.47 3.53 9.80
N ARG A 178 4.98 3.21 8.61
CA ARG A 178 4.19 2.74 7.46
C ARG A 178 3.29 1.58 7.86
N ASP A 179 3.87 0.54 8.46
CA ASP A 179 3.15 -0.69 8.79
C ASP A 179 2.07 -0.45 9.84
N ARG A 180 2.38 0.37 10.87
CA ARG A 180 1.39 0.74 11.91
C ARG A 180 0.21 1.51 11.34
N ILE A 181 0.48 2.50 10.47
CA ILE A 181 -0.60 3.25 9.80
C ILE A 181 -1.43 2.30 8.94
N ASN A 182 -0.81 1.43 8.14
CA ASN A 182 -1.56 0.46 7.35
C ASN A 182 -2.43 -0.46 8.20
N SER A 183 -1.91 -1.02 9.29
CA SER A 183 -2.72 -1.85 10.19
C SER A 183 -3.88 -1.09 10.82
N TRP A 184 -3.67 0.17 11.22
CA TRP A 184 -4.73 1.00 11.79
C TRP A 184 -5.82 1.30 10.77
N MET A 185 -5.43 1.77 9.58
CA MET A 185 -6.37 2.07 8.49
C MET A 185 -7.16 0.81 8.11
N GLN A 186 -6.51 -0.34 7.95
CA GLN A 186 -7.21 -1.59 7.65
C GLN A 186 -8.18 -2.03 8.74
N GLY A 187 -7.96 -1.62 9.99
CA GLY A 187 -8.87 -1.85 11.11
C GLY A 187 -10.03 -0.85 11.16
N HIS A 188 -9.95 0.29 10.47
CA HIS A 188 -10.93 1.39 10.51
C HIS A 188 -11.32 1.82 9.07
N PRO A 189 -11.86 0.90 8.25
CA PRO A 189 -12.18 1.20 6.85
C PRO A 189 -13.15 2.36 6.63
N GLU A 190 -14.08 2.55 7.55
CA GLU A 190 -15.09 3.61 7.54
C GLU A 190 -14.50 5.02 7.74
N ASP A 191 -13.30 5.11 8.32
CA ASP A 191 -12.67 6.39 8.66
C ASP A 191 -12.13 7.14 7.41
N TYR A 192 -11.99 6.45 6.28
CA TYR A 192 -11.36 7.01 5.08
C TYR A 192 -12.02 6.59 3.75
N ARG A 193 -13.20 5.99 3.78
CA ARG A 193 -13.92 5.56 2.57
C ARG A 193 -14.90 6.60 2.03
#